data_AF-A0A8E0REP8-F1
#
_entry.id   AF-A0A8E0REP8-F1
#
_cell.length_a   1.000
_cell.length_b   1.000
_cell.length_c   1.000
_cell.angle_alpha   90.00
_cell.angle_beta   90.00
_cell.angle_gamma   90.00
#
_symmetry.space_group_name_H-M   'P 1'
#
loop_
_entity.id
_entity.type
_entity.pdbx_description
1 polymer ?
#
loop_
_entity_poly.entity_id
_entity_poly.type
_entity_poly.pdbx_seq_one_letter_code
_entity_poly.pdbx_strand_id
1 'polypeptide(L)' 'MNRKNNNTIDVSYPTHGLQAGAQVHYNPSCHTWTVYFANGLERTLYSIKSYATFMSGGVA' A
#
# COMPACT_ATOMS: atom_id res chain seq x y z
N MET A 1 -29.75 -4.45 9.97
CA MET A 1 -28.43 -4.88 9.46
C MET A 1 -27.54 -3.65 9.32
N ASN A 2 -26.58 -3.45 10.23
CA ASN A 2 -25.63 -2.34 10.15
C ASN A 2 -24.64 -2.59 9.02
N ARG A 3 -24.77 -1.87 7.89
CA ARG A 3 -23.67 -1.71 6.93
C ARG A 3 -22.57 -0.96 7.65
N LYS A 4 -21.53 -1.67 8.11
CA LYS A 4 -20.23 -1.05 8.38
C LYS A 4 -19.74 -0.53 7.03
N ASN A 5 -19.80 0.77 6.85
CA ASN A 5 -19.17 1.46 5.74
C ASN A 5 -17.67 1.22 5.92
N ASN A 6 -17.16 0.16 5.30
CA ASN A 6 -15.73 -0.10 5.22
C ASN A 6 -15.19 1.03 4.37
N ASN A 7 -14.80 2.13 5.02
CA ASN A 7 -14.38 3.39 4.41
C ASN A 7 -12.94 3.25 3.87
N THR A 8 -12.72 2.10 3.24
CA THR A 8 -11.48 1.62 2.73
C THR A 8 -11.40 2.17 1.32
N ILE A 9 -10.78 3.33 1.20
CA ILE A 9 -10.51 3.92 -0.10
C ILE A 9 -9.41 3.06 -0.72
N ASP A 10 -9.78 2.16 -1.62
CA ASP A 10 -8.84 1.37 -2.41
C ASP A 10 -8.21 2.29 -3.46
N VAL A 11 -7.15 3.00 -3.05
CA VAL A 11 -6.41 3.88 -3.94
C VAL A 11 -5.28 3.09 -4.58
N SER A 12 -5.57 2.47 -5.72
CA SER A 12 -4.57 1.86 -6.58
C SER A 12 -3.66 2.94 -7.18
N TYR A 13 -2.54 3.23 -6.52
CA TYR A 13 -1.52 4.12 -7.06
C TYR A 13 -0.68 3.37 -8.11
N PRO A 14 -0.51 3.89 -9.33
CA PRO A 14 0.46 3.35 -10.26
C PRO A 14 1.85 3.47 -9.63
N THR A 15 2.53 2.34 -9.57
CA THR A 15 3.86 2.22 -9.03
C THR A 15 4.86 2.39 -10.16
N HIS A 16 5.94 3.13 -9.91
CA HIS A 16 6.97 3.44 -10.91
C HIS A 16 8.32 2.84 -10.47
N GLY A 17 9.25 2.64 -11.42
CA GLY A 17 10.59 2.14 -11.11
C GLY A 17 10.60 0.66 -10.68
N LEU A 18 11.38 0.32 -9.65
CA LEU A 18 11.59 -1.07 -9.19
C LEU A 18 10.31 -1.78 -8.74
N GLN A 19 9.29 -1.02 -8.33
CA GLN A 19 8.02 -1.57 -7.86
C GLN A 19 6.91 -1.49 -8.91
N ALA A 20 7.24 -1.20 -10.18
CA ALA A 20 6.25 -1.04 -11.24
C ALA A 20 5.32 -2.27 -11.37
N GLY A 21 4.02 -1.99 -11.45
CA GLY A 21 2.98 -3.02 -11.52
C GLY A 21 2.50 -3.53 -10.16
N ALA A 22 3.07 -3.04 -9.04
CA ALA A 22 2.48 -3.24 -7.73
C ALA A 22 1.21 -2.38 -7.55
N GLN A 23 0.27 -2.88 -6.77
CA GLN A 23 -0.88 -2.12 -6.27
C GLN A 23 -0.65 -1.75 -4.81
N VAL A 24 -1.22 -0.63 -4.37
CA VAL A 24 -1.06 -0.16 -2.99
C VAL A 24 -2.43 0.04 -2.40
N HIS A 25 -2.58 -0.32 -1.14
CA HIS A 25 -3.78 -0.11 -0.37
C HIS A 25 -3.43 0.62 0.93
N TYR A 26 -4.12 1.72 1.20
CA TYR A 26 -3.94 2.46 2.46
C TYR A 26 -5.12 2.22 3.41
N ASN A 27 -4.83 1.74 4.62
CA ASN A 27 -5.81 1.63 5.68
C ASN A 27 -5.69 2.82 6.65
N PRO A 28 -6.65 3.76 6.65
CA PRO A 28 -6.61 4.94 7.50
C PRO A 28 -6.84 4.63 8.99
N SER A 29 -7.48 3.49 9.32
CA SER A 29 -7.74 3.13 10.73
C SER A 29 -6.46 2.77 11.50
N CYS A 30 -5.51 2.12 10.82
CA CYS A 30 -4.25 1.67 11.41
C CYS A 30 -3.03 2.40 10.86
N HIS A 31 -3.23 3.36 9.93
CA HIS A 31 -2.17 4.09 9.24
C HIS A 31 -1.15 3.16 8.54
N THR A 32 -1.65 2.07 7.94
CA THR A 32 -0.81 1.06 7.27
C THR A 32 -0.96 1.12 5.76
N TRP A 33 0.15 0.87 5.07
CA TRP A 33 0.23 0.75 3.62
C TRP A 33 0.55 -0.70 3.26
N THR A 34 -0.33 -1.35 2.52
CA THR A 34 -0.11 -2.70 1.99
C THR A 34 0.21 -2.61 0.52
N VAL A 35 1.36 -3.13 0.12
CA VAL A 35 1.80 -3.19 -1.28
C VAL A 35 1.64 -4.62 -1.78
N TYR A 36 0.88 -4.79 -2.86
CA TYR A 36 0.62 -6.05 -3.54
C TYR A 36 1.42 -6.14 -4.83
N PHE A 37 2.27 -7.14 -4.93
CA PHE A 37 3.09 -7.37 -6.12
C PHE A 37 2.37 -8.29 -7.11
N ALA A 38 2.70 -8.14 -8.40
CA ALA A 38 2.16 -9.01 -9.45
C ALA A 38 2.50 -10.50 -9.26
N ASN A 39 3.53 -10.82 -8.48
CA ASN A 39 3.92 -12.19 -8.12
C ASN A 39 3.18 -12.74 -6.87
N GLY A 40 2.21 -11.99 -6.33
CA GLY A 40 1.45 -12.39 -5.15
C GLY A 40 2.14 -12.13 -3.81
N LEU A 41 3.33 -11.49 -3.80
CA LEU A 41 3.93 -11.03 -2.55
C LEU A 41 3.21 -9.80 -2.00
N GLU A 42 3.15 -9.71 -0.68
CA GLU A 42 2.56 -8.58 0.04
C GLU A 42 3.59 -7.98 0.99
N ARG A 43 3.65 -6.65 1.08
CA ARG A 43 4.44 -5.96 2.09
C ARG A 43 3.61 -4.92 2.82
N THR A 44 3.55 -5.03 4.15
CA THR A 44 2.88 -4.05 5.01
C THR A 44 3.89 -3.09 5.62
N LEU A 45 3.61 -1.79 5.51
CA LEU A 45 4.46 -0.70 5.98
C LEU A 45 3.64 0.17 6.94
N TYR A 46 4.22 0.46 8.11
CA TYR A 46 3.52 1.11 9.23
C TYR A 46 3.75 2.62 9.30
N SER A 47 4.45 3.20 8.32
CA SER A 47 4.64 4.65 8.22
C SER A 47 4.68 5.12 6.78
N ILE A 48 4.27 6.37 6.56
CA ILE A 48 4.38 7.03 5.25
C ILE A 48 5.84 7.13 4.79
N LYS A 49 6.80 7.31 5.71
CA LYS A 49 8.23 7.33 5.39
C LYS A 49 8.71 5.98 4.86
N SER A 50 8.41 4.90 5.57
CA SER A 50 8.77 3.54 5.13
C SER A 50 8.12 3.19 3.79
N TYR A 51 6.87 3.61 3.58
CA TYR A 51 6.20 3.50 2.29
C TYR A 51 6.93 4.27 1.18
N ALA A 52 7.18 5.56 1.38
CA ALA A 52 7.84 6.40 0.39
C ALA A 52 9.26 5.91 0.05
N THR A 53 10.03 5.50 1.06
CA THR A 53 11.37 4.92 0.88
C THR A 53 11.30 3.65 0.04
N PHE A 54 10.42 2.71 0.42
CA PHE A 54 10.24 1.44 -0.29
C PHE A 54 9.79 1.61 -1.74
N MET A 55 8.85 2.53 -1.98
CA MET A 55 8.36 2.86 -3.32
C MET A 55 9.39 3.58 -4.18
N SER A 56 10.28 4.35 -3.57
CA SER A 56 11.38 5.05 -4.27
C SER A 56 12.59 4.14 -4.54
N GLY A 57 12.51 2.84 -4.19
CA GLY A 57 13.62 1.90 -4.33
C GLY A 57 14.70 2.06 -3.25
N GLY A 58 14.47 2.89 -2.24
CA GLY A 58 15.28 2.91 -1.03
C GLY A 58 14.96 1.68 -0.21
N VAL A 59 15.99 0.96 0.23
CA VAL A 59 15.80 -0.15 1.17
C VAL A 59 15.31 0.47 2.48
N ALA A 60 14.03 0.23 2.82
CA ALA A 60 13.37 0.68 4.03
C ALA A 60 13.74 -0.17 5.24
#